data_AF-A0AAN0Z7U0-F1
#
_entry.id   AF-A0AAN0Z7U0-F1
#
_cell.length_a   1.000
_cell.length_b   1.000
_cell.length_c   1.000
_cell.angle_alpha   90.00
_cell.angle_beta   90.00
_cell.angle_gamma   90.00
#
_symmetry.space_group_name_H-M   'P 1'
#
loop_
_entity.id
_entity.type
_entity.pdbx_description
1 polymer ?
#
loop_
_entity_poly.entity_id
_entity_poly.type
_entity_poly.pdbx_seq_one_letter_code
_entity_poly.pdbx_strand_id
1 'polypeptide(L)'
;MSTYGISMIQLDATIGEVAEAKIHRFSKNDDGSIGLDVGRALAYHEIASLIMRGDTVFVIVPDGPGSYRNTDKIRVKPRQHEYLESVGDDGAASAALMALPTYE
;
A
#
# COMPACT_ATOMS: atom_id res chain seq x y z
N MET A 1 7.05 12.23 -8.88
CA MET A 1 6.14 11.67 -7.87
C MET A 1 5.43 10.50 -8.51
N SER A 2 5.59 9.31 -7.95
CA SER A 2 4.93 8.09 -8.40
C SER A 2 3.78 7.73 -7.47
N THR A 3 2.84 6.95 -8.00
CA THR A 3 1.75 6.36 -7.23
C THR A 3 1.92 4.85 -7.17
N TYR A 4 1.67 4.28 -6.01
CA TYR A 4 1.76 2.85 -5.76
C TYR A 4 0.51 2.32 -5.05
N GLY A 5 0.31 1.00 -5.12
CA GLY A 5 -0.77 0.29 -4.44
C GLY A 5 -0.27 -0.96 -3.74
N ILE A 6 -0.70 -1.18 -2.50
CA ILE A 6 -0.45 -2.39 -1.72
C ILE A 6 -1.64 -3.33 -1.87
N SER A 7 -1.38 -4.56 -2.33
CA SER A 7 -2.41 -5.59 -2.57
C SER A 7 -2.41 -6.71 -1.52
N MET A 8 -1.27 -6.93 -0.86
CA MET A 8 -1.08 -7.97 0.15
C MET A 8 -0.03 -7.53 1.16
N ILE A 9 -0.07 -8.09 2.36
CA ILE A 9 0.90 -7.79 3.44
C ILE A 9 1.47 -9.08 4.03
N GLN A 10 2.62 -8.95 4.67
CA GLN A 10 3.13 -9.93 5.62
C GLN A 10 3.24 -9.25 6.98
N LEU A 11 2.69 -9.88 8.02
CA LEU A 11 2.74 -9.35 9.38
C LEU A 11 3.95 -9.90 10.13
N ASP A 12 4.57 -9.04 10.93
CA ASP A 12 5.42 -9.50 12.03
C ASP A 12 4.52 -10.09 13.11
N ALA A 13 4.56 -11.42 13.28
CA ALA A 13 3.73 -12.14 14.23
C ALA A 13 3.99 -11.76 15.70
N THR A 14 5.13 -11.13 16.01
CA THR A 14 5.49 -10.76 17.39
C THR A 14 4.87 -9.45 17.82
N ILE A 15 4.69 -8.51 16.90
CA ILE A 15 4.21 -7.14 17.19
C ILE A 15 2.89 -6.79 16.48
N GLY A 16 2.43 -7.61 15.53
CA GLY A 16 1.18 -7.39 14.80
C GLY A 16 1.24 -6.23 13.80
N GLU A 17 2.44 -5.84 13.38
CA GLU A 17 2.69 -4.76 12.42
C GLU A 17 3.06 -5.33 11.05
N VAL A 18 2.91 -4.51 9.99
CA VAL A 18 3.36 -4.89 8.64
C VAL A 18 4.89 -5.00 8.63
N ALA A 19 5.40 -6.19 8.33
CA ALA A 19 6.82 -6.44 8.09
C ALA A 19 7.17 -6.14 6.63
N GLU A 20 6.35 -6.63 5.71
CA GLU A 20 6.54 -6.51 4.26
C GLU A 20 5.19 -6.30 3.57
N ALA A 21 5.20 -5.67 2.39
CA ALA A 21 3.99 -5.54 1.59
C ALA A 21 4.27 -5.74 0.10
N LYS A 22 3.32 -6.37 -0.58
CA LYS A 22 3.32 -6.49 -2.03
C LYS A 22 2.81 -5.19 -2.64
N ILE A 23 3.75 -4.38 -3.16
CA ILE A 23 3.50 -3.05 -3.70
C ILE A 23 3.64 -3.05 -5.23
N HIS A 24 2.69 -2.38 -5.89
CA HIS A 24 2.62 -2.22 -7.34
C HIS A 24 2.80 -0.77 -7.74
N ARG A 25 3.61 -0.47 -8.75
CA ARG A 25 3.66 0.88 -9.32
C ARG A 25 2.53 1.08 -10.31
N PHE A 26 1.90 2.25 -10.25
CA PHE A 26 0.88 2.65 -11.20
C PHE A 26 1.57 3.11 -12.47
N SER A 27 1.18 2.53 -13.60
CA SER A 27 1.59 2.98 -14.94
C SER A 27 0.36 3.45 -15.70
N LYS A 28 0.50 4.53 -16.45
CA LYS A 28 -0.52 4.89 -17.44
C LYS A 28 -0.26 4.07 -18.69
N ASN A 29 -1.24 3.28 -19.10
CA ASN A 29 -1.20 2.56 -20.36
C ASN A 29 -1.49 3.52 -21.53
N ASP A 30 -1.14 3.12 -22.75
CA ASP A 30 -1.33 3.93 -23.96
C ASP A 30 -2.82 4.24 -24.24
N ASP A 31 -3.72 3.37 -23.77
CA ASP A 31 -5.18 3.55 -23.86
C ASP A 31 -5.76 4.47 -22.78
N GLY A 32 -4.90 5.01 -21.90
CA GLY A 32 -5.30 5.89 -20.80
C GLY A 32 -5.76 5.17 -19.54
N SER A 33 -5.81 3.83 -19.52
CA SER A 33 -6.09 3.04 -18.33
C SER A 33 -4.91 3.05 -17.35
N ILE A 34 -5.20 2.82 -16.06
CA ILE A 34 -4.18 2.64 -15.03
C ILE A 34 -3.83 1.16 -14.98
N GLY A 35 -2.63 0.83 -15.46
CA GLY A 35 -2.00 -0.47 -15.26
C GLY A 35 -1.26 -0.53 -13.93
N LEU A 36 -1.12 -1.76 -13.42
CA LEU A 36 -0.19 -2.07 -12.33
C LEU A 36 0.97 -2.86 -12.90
N ASP A 37 2.18 -2.61 -12.41
CA ASP A 37 3.28 -3.52 -12.65
C ASP A 37 3.06 -4.87 -11.95
N VAL A 38 4.00 -5.81 -12.17
CA VAL A 38 3.97 -7.15 -11.59
C VAL A 38 3.92 -7.17 -10.05
N GLY A 39 4.21 -6.04 -9.41
CA GLY A 39 4.37 -5.91 -7.98
C GLY A 39 5.69 -6.46 -7.49
N ARG A 40 6.17 -5.92 -6.38
CA ARG A 40 7.34 -6.40 -5.66
C ARG A 40 7.06 -6.39 -4.16
N ALA A 41 7.69 -7.29 -3.44
CA ALA A 41 7.73 -7.26 -1.99
C ALA A 41 8.70 -6.16 -1.55
N LEU A 42 8.28 -5.27 -0.64
CA LEU A 42 9.14 -4.28 0.01
C LEU A 42 8.89 -4.29 1.51
N ALA A 43 9.96 -4.13 2.29
CA ALA A 43 9.84 -3.99 3.73
C ALA A 43 9.15 -2.66 4.11
N TYR A 44 8.53 -2.62 5.29
CA TYR A 44 7.77 -1.45 5.74
C TYR A 44 8.59 -0.15 5.73
N HIS A 45 9.88 -0.20 6.08
CA HIS A 45 10.77 0.96 6.11
C HIS A 45 11.12 1.50 4.69
N GLU A 46 11.13 0.62 3.69
CA GLU A 46 11.31 1.02 2.29
C GLU A 46 10.06 1.74 1.78
N ILE A 47 8.87 1.25 2.15
CA ILE A 47 7.59 1.89 1.82
C ILE A 47 7.47 3.24 2.53
N ALA A 48 7.85 3.31 3.81
CA ALA A 48 7.95 4.57 4.56
C ALA A 48 8.88 5.57 3.84
N SER A 49 10.02 5.09 3.33
CA SER A 49 10.95 5.90 2.55
C SER A 49 10.36 6.44 1.26
N LEU A 50 9.51 5.68 0.55
CA LEU A 50 8.78 6.17 -0.62
C LEU A 50 7.85 7.32 -0.23
N ILE A 51 7.07 7.15 0.83
CA ILE A 51 6.13 8.17 1.34
C ILE A 51 6.88 9.43 1.75
N MET A 52 7.99 9.31 2.47
CA MET A 52 8.83 10.44 2.89
C MET A 52 9.48 11.19 1.72
N ARG A 53 9.74 10.51 0.60
CA ARG A 53 10.20 11.13 -0.67
C ARG A 53 9.08 11.83 -1.44
N GLY A 54 7.84 11.76 -0.95
CA GLY A 54 6.66 12.39 -1.54
C GLY A 54 5.86 11.47 -2.45
N ASP A 55 6.23 10.20 -2.61
CA ASP A 55 5.40 9.26 -3.37
C ASP A 55 4.09 8.95 -2.64
N THR A 56 3.05 8.61 -3.39
CA THR A 56 1.74 8.26 -2.83
C THR A 56 1.53 6.76 -2.88
N VAL A 57 1.09 6.18 -1.77
CA VAL A 57 0.82 4.74 -1.65
C VAL A 57 -0.63 4.56 -1.20
N PHE A 58 -1.36 3.65 -1.82
CA PHE A 58 -2.74 3.30 -1.49
C PHE A 58 -2.89 1.83 -1.11
N VAL A 59 -3.94 1.50 -0.37
CA VAL A 59 -4.51 0.14 -0.32
C VAL A 59 -5.29 -0.07 -1.61
N ILE A 60 -5.02 -1.17 -2.30
CA ILE A 60 -5.75 -1.57 -3.51
C ILE A 60 -6.43 -2.91 -3.31
N VAL A 61 -7.66 -3.04 -3.81
CA VAL A 61 -8.42 -4.29 -3.79
C VAL A 61 -8.87 -4.66 -5.21
N PRO A 62 -8.95 -5.95 -5.56
CA PRO A 62 -9.45 -6.37 -6.86
C PRO A 62 -10.87 -5.83 -7.13
N ASP A 63 -11.09 -5.30 -8.33
CA ASP A 63 -12.38 -4.75 -8.79
C ASP A 63 -12.89 -5.42 -10.07
N GLY A 64 -12.26 -6.53 -10.46
CA GLY A 64 -12.57 -7.30 -11.66
C GLY A 64 -11.31 -7.93 -12.26
N PRO A 65 -11.42 -8.72 -13.34
CA PRO A 65 -10.27 -9.32 -13.99
C PRO A 65 -9.25 -8.26 -14.42
N GLY A 66 -8.07 -8.27 -13.79
CA GLY A 66 -6.98 -7.32 -14.09
C GLY A 66 -7.24 -5.87 -13.66
N SER A 67 -8.30 -5.62 -12.86
CA SER A 67 -8.66 -4.28 -12.40
C SER A 67 -8.58 -4.18 -10.88
N TYR A 68 -8.17 -3.01 -10.39
CA TYR A 68 -8.05 -2.71 -8.97
C TYR A 68 -8.66 -1.35 -8.68
N ARG A 69 -9.25 -1.21 -7.49
CA ARG A 69 -9.71 0.07 -6.96
C ARG A 69 -8.89 0.46 -5.73
N ASN A 70 -8.64 1.75 -5.58
CA ASN A 70 -8.02 2.32 -4.40
C ASN A 70 -9.08 2.48 -3.32
N THR A 71 -8.71 2.20 -2.06
CA THR A 71 -9.63 2.33 -0.92
C THR A 71 -9.14 3.38 0.05
N ASP A 72 -7.93 3.19 0.58
CA ASP A 72 -7.36 4.04 1.61
C ASP A 72 -5.95 4.49 1.23
N LYS A 73 -5.52 5.66 1.70
CA LYS A 73 -4.13 6.11 1.53
C LYS A 73 -3.27 5.53 2.64
N ILE A 74 -2.02 5.19 2.34
CA ILE A 74 -1.04 4.77 3.35
C ILE A 74 -0.25 5.99 3.82
N ARG A 75 -0.04 6.07 5.14
CA ARG A 75 0.91 7.01 5.76
C ARG A 75 1.80 6.28 6.76
N VAL A 76 2.91 6.92 7.10
CA VAL A 76 3.72 6.53 8.26
C VAL A 76 2.95 6.92 9.54
N LYS A 77 2.82 5.97 10.48
CA LYS A 77 2.15 6.17 11.75
C LYS A 77 2.76 7.36 12.51
N PRO A 78 1.96 8.33 12.96
CA PRO A 78 2.44 9.38 13.83
C PRO A 78 3.06 8.79 15.10
N ARG A 79 4.29 9.22 15.43
CA ARG A 79 5.00 8.86 16.68
C ARG A 79 5.44 7.39 16.79
N GLN A 80 5.25 6.57 15.77
CA GLN A 80 5.86 5.25 15.67
C GLN A 80 6.85 5.25 14.49
N HIS A 81 8.06 4.76 14.71
CA HIS A 81 9.09 4.83 13.68
C HIS A 81 8.72 3.89 12.52
N GLU A 82 8.43 4.50 11.37
CA GLU A 82 8.31 3.88 10.04
C GLU A 82 7.17 2.87 9.82
N TYR A 83 6.46 2.45 10.87
CA TYR A 83 5.27 1.61 10.70
C TYR A 83 4.17 2.30 9.91
N LEU A 84 3.40 1.50 9.19
CA LEU A 84 2.43 1.96 8.22
C LEU A 84 1.02 1.89 8.81
N GLU A 85 0.17 2.86 8.45
CA GLU A 85 -1.28 2.77 8.66
C GLU A 85 -2.03 3.25 7.42
N SER A 86 -3.22 2.70 7.21
CA SER A 86 -4.18 3.19 6.23
C SER A 86 -5.02 4.33 6.81
N VAL A 87 -5.35 5.31 5.97
CA VAL A 87 -6.26 6.40 6.29
C VAL A 87 -7.32 6.57 5.21
N GLY A 88 -8.55 6.79 5.65
CA GLY A 88 -9.67 7.11 4.76
C GLY A 88 -9.58 8.54 4.22
N ASP A 89 -10.55 8.90 3.37
CA ASP A 89 -10.64 10.24 2.76
C ASP A 89 -10.83 11.37 3.80
N ASP A 90 -11.36 11.03 4.97
CA ASP A 90 -11.51 11.94 6.12
C ASP A 90 -10.20 12.14 6.91
N GLY A 91 -9.14 11.42 6.54
CA GLY A 91 -7.84 11.43 7.21
C GLY A 91 -7.78 10.61 8.51
N ALA A 92 -8.87 9.91 8.87
CA ALA A 92 -8.92 9.03 10.02
C ALA A 92 -8.20 7.71 9.72
N ALA A 93 -7.53 7.16 10.74
CA ALA A 93 -6.92 5.84 10.64
C ALA A 93 -8.01 4.77 10.42
N SER A 94 -7.74 3.84 9.51
CA SER A 94 -8.65 2.76 9.15
C SER A 94 -7.95 1.41 9.28
N ALA A 95 -8.74 0.33 9.21
CA ALA A 95 -8.23 -1.04 9.23
C ALA A 95 -7.91 -1.60 7.82
N ALA A 96 -8.04 -0.80 6.76
CA ALA A 96 -7.97 -1.29 5.38
C ALA A 96 -6.64 -1.96 5.04
N LEU A 97 -5.51 -1.42 5.51
CA LEU A 97 -4.20 -2.03 5.33
C LEU A 97 -4.14 -3.41 6.00
N MET A 98 -4.62 -3.50 7.24
CA MET A 98 -4.60 -4.74 8.04
C MET A 98 -5.63 -5.77 7.58
N ALA A 99 -6.59 -5.37 6.76
CA ALA A 99 -7.60 -6.26 6.17
C ALA A 99 -7.14 -6.89 4.84
N LEU A 100 -5.97 -6.51 4.33
CA LEU A 100 -5.42 -7.10 3.12
C LEU A 100 -5.08 -8.58 3.34
N PRO A 101 -5.15 -9.42 2.28
CA PRO A 101 -4.68 -10.79 2.35
C PRO A 101 -3.22 -10.86 2.81
N THR A 102 -2.94 -11.82 3.67
CA THR A 102 -1.58 -12.14 4.10
C THR A 102 -0.95 -13.19 3.19
N TYR A 103 0.29 -12.99 2.76
CA TYR A 103 1.07 -14.04 2.09
C TYR A 103 2.06 -14.69 3.06
N GLU A 104 2.35 -15.97 2.82
CA GLU A 104 3.34 -16.75 3.56
C GLU A 104 4.77 -16.52 3.04
#